data_AF-A0A924X6I2-F1
#
_entry.id   AF-A0A924X6I2-F1
#
_cell.length_a   1.000
_cell.length_b   1.000
_cell.length_c   1.000
_cell.angle_alpha   90.00
_cell.angle_beta   90.00
_cell.angle_gamma   90.00
#
_symmetry.space_group_name_H-M   'P 1'
#
loop_
_entity.id
_entity.type
_entity.pdbx_description
1 polymer ?
#
loop_
_entity_poly.entity_id
_entity_poly.type
_entity_poly.pdbx_seq_one_letter_code
_entity_poly.pdbx_strand_id
1 'polypeptide(L)'
;PTTKRAIEPRAVDHYAFRANMNEATHIMLREAMEVGNFESYDALFAAAVEALRTKLMKKKYAQVEKPRTKTTAAPKVEVVHEVEVVREVSNSRAISSSVRREVFIRDGGRCTFVGTHGRCHAIRFIEYHHRVAWRLVVSPHWRTSPCTVGSITSTKRSSTSARHI
;
A
#
# COMPACT_ATOMS: atom_id res chain seq x y z
N PRO A 1 -19.26 12.82 22.13
CA PRO A 1 -20.11 11.73 21.57
C PRO A 1 -19.44 11.07 20.36
N THR A 2 -18.78 9.93 20.60
CA THR A 2 -18.18 9.08 19.57
C THR A 2 -19.30 8.47 18.72
N THR A 3 -19.49 8.99 17.51
CA THR A 3 -20.43 8.43 16.55
C THR A 3 -19.99 7.01 16.20
N LYS A 4 -20.57 6.04 16.90
CA LYS A 4 -20.46 4.63 16.54
C LYS A 4 -20.91 4.51 15.09
N ARG A 5 -20.02 3.96 14.26
CA ARG A 5 -20.34 3.37 12.96
C ARG A 5 -21.43 2.31 13.19
N ALA A 6 -22.69 2.71 13.14
CA ALA A 6 -23.82 1.81 13.27
C ALA A 6 -24.13 1.26 11.87
N ILE A 7 -23.64 0.06 11.60
CA ILE A 7 -24.09 -0.78 10.50
C ILE A 7 -24.90 -1.88 11.17
N GLU A 8 -26.21 -1.83 11.01
CA GLU A 8 -27.13 -2.76 11.67
C GLU A 8 -27.56 -3.84 10.68
N PRO A 9 -27.48 -5.14 11.03
CA PRO A 9 -28.01 -6.18 10.17
C PRO A 9 -29.52 -6.02 10.07
N ARG A 10 -30.05 -6.01 8.85
CA ARG A 10 -31.49 -5.83 8.59
C ARG A 10 -32.12 -7.10 8.01
N ALA A 11 -31.38 -7.83 7.20
CA ALA A 11 -31.71 -9.17 6.69
C ALA A 11 -30.41 -9.91 6.37
N VAL A 12 -30.50 -11.15 5.89
CA VAL A 12 -29.34 -11.89 5.36
C VAL A 12 -28.69 -11.03 4.26
N ASP A 13 -27.39 -10.79 4.38
CA ASP A 13 -26.56 -10.00 3.46
C ASP A 13 -27.01 -8.55 3.19
N HIS A 14 -27.96 -8.02 3.96
CA HIS A 14 -28.41 -6.63 3.85
C HIS A 14 -28.28 -5.89 5.18
N TYR A 15 -27.65 -4.73 5.11
CA TYR A 15 -27.34 -3.90 6.27
C TYR A 15 -27.97 -2.50 6.12
N ALA A 16 -28.51 -1.97 7.21
CA ALA A 16 -28.95 -0.58 7.26
C ALA A 16 -27.74 0.33 7.56
N PHE A 17 -27.56 1.37 6.74
CA PHE A 17 -26.56 2.41 6.94
C PHE A 17 -27.23 3.73 7.31
N ARG A 18 -26.87 4.27 8.48
CA ARG A 18 -27.28 5.61 8.92
C ARG A 18 -26.05 6.42 9.27
N ALA A 19 -25.95 7.62 8.69
CA ALA A 19 -24.85 8.53 8.96
C ALA A 19 -25.35 9.97 9.05
N ASN A 20 -24.82 10.69 10.05
CA ASN A 20 -24.97 12.13 10.12
C ASN A 20 -23.89 12.76 9.24
N MET A 21 -24.29 13.56 8.26
CA MET A 21 -23.39 14.22 7.31
C MET A 21 -23.68 15.72 7.27
N ASN A 22 -22.67 16.53 6.94
CA ASN A 22 -22.86 17.97 6.75
C ASN A 22 -23.53 18.27 5.40
N GLU A 23 -24.01 19.51 5.24
CA GLU A 23 -24.72 19.95 4.03
C GLU A 23 -23.88 19.79 2.76
N ALA A 24 -22.60 20.15 2.81
CA ALA A 24 -21.68 19.99 1.68
C ALA A 24 -21.56 18.52 1.22
N THR A 25 -21.52 17.56 2.16
CA THR A 25 -21.47 16.13 1.85
C THR A 25 -22.77 15.65 1.22
N HIS A 26 -23.91 16.14 1.69
CA HIS A 26 -25.21 15.83 1.12
C HIS A 26 -25.35 16.36 -0.32
N ILE A 27 -24.86 17.58 -0.61
CA ILE A 27 -24.81 18.13 -1.97
C ILE A 27 -23.96 17.23 -2.88
N MET A 28 -22.73 16.91 -2.47
CA MET A 28 -21.85 16.03 -3.25
C MET A 28 -22.47 14.65 -3.53
N LEU A 29 -23.21 14.07 -2.58
CA LEU A 29 -23.89 12.80 -2.80
C LEU A 29 -24.99 12.90 -3.84
N ARG A 30 -25.80 13.97 -3.80
CA ARG A 30 -26.86 14.19 -4.78
C ARG A 30 -26.29 14.41 -6.18
N GLU A 31 -25.27 15.24 -6.30
CA GLU A 31 -24.57 15.46 -7.57
C GLU A 31 -24.00 14.15 -8.12
N ALA A 32 -23.37 13.33 -7.27
CA ALA A 32 -22.84 12.03 -7.68
C ALA A 32 -23.94 11.05 -8.14
N MET A 33 -25.10 11.04 -7.47
CA MET A 33 -26.26 10.24 -7.90
C MET A 33 -26.73 10.65 -9.29
N GLU A 34 -26.88 11.95 -9.54
CA GLU A 34 -27.38 12.50 -10.80
C GLU A 34 -26.37 12.30 -11.94
N VAL A 35 -25.12 12.75 -11.75
CA VAL A 35 -24.06 12.65 -12.76
C VAL A 35 -23.72 11.20 -13.08
N GLY A 36 -23.69 10.34 -12.07
CA GLY A 36 -23.43 8.91 -12.24
C GLY A 36 -24.65 8.10 -12.68
N ASN A 37 -25.83 8.73 -12.77
CA ASN A 37 -27.11 8.10 -13.08
C ASN A 37 -27.36 6.81 -12.25
N PHE A 38 -27.13 6.90 -10.94
CA PHE A 38 -27.32 5.76 -10.05
C PHE A 38 -28.78 5.59 -9.66
N GLU A 39 -29.30 4.37 -9.79
CA GLU A 39 -30.68 4.04 -9.40
C GLU A 39 -30.88 4.02 -7.88
N SER A 40 -29.82 3.79 -7.11
CA SER A 40 -29.87 3.73 -5.64
C SER A 40 -28.56 4.15 -4.99
N TYR A 41 -28.64 4.59 -3.73
CA TYR A 41 -27.45 4.88 -2.92
C TYR A 41 -26.60 3.63 -2.68
N ASP A 42 -27.20 2.43 -2.66
CA ASP A 42 -26.44 1.18 -2.52
C ASP A 42 -25.51 0.97 -3.72
N ALA A 43 -26.02 1.16 -4.95
CA ALA A 43 -25.22 1.09 -6.17
C ALA A 43 -24.12 2.17 -6.20
N LEU A 44 -24.45 3.41 -5.80
CA LEU A 44 -23.45 4.49 -5.67
C LEU A 44 -22.35 4.12 -4.68
N PHE A 45 -22.72 3.63 -3.49
CA PHE A 45 -21.76 3.28 -2.45
C PHE A 45 -20.91 2.07 -2.84
N ALA A 46 -21.48 1.04 -3.47
CA ALA A 46 -20.74 -0.10 -3.97
C ALA A 46 -19.64 0.34 -4.95
N ALA A 47 -20.00 1.17 -5.93
CA ALA A 47 -19.05 1.73 -6.90
C ALA A 47 -17.99 2.62 -6.22
N ALA A 48 -18.40 3.50 -5.31
CA ALA A 48 -17.50 4.41 -4.59
C ALA A 48 -16.51 3.66 -3.70
N VAL A 49 -16.98 2.63 -2.97
CA VAL A 49 -16.14 1.80 -2.09
C VAL A 49 -15.15 0.99 -2.93
N GLU A 50 -15.57 0.40 -4.05
CA GLU A 50 -14.64 -0.35 -4.91
C GLU A 50 -13.59 0.57 -5.55
N ALA A 51 -13.99 1.75 -6.02
CA ALA A 51 -13.08 2.74 -6.55
C ALA A 51 -12.07 3.20 -5.49
N LEU A 52 -12.54 3.50 -4.27
CA LEU A 52 -11.68 3.89 -3.15
C LEU A 52 -10.74 2.75 -2.74
N ARG A 53 -11.25 1.52 -2.64
CA ARG A 53 -10.47 0.31 -2.33
C ARG A 53 -9.37 0.13 -3.36
N THR A 54 -9.69 0.16 -4.65
CA THR A 54 -8.72 0.06 -5.74
C THR A 54 -7.65 1.15 -5.66
N LYS A 55 -8.06 2.41 -5.41
CA LYS A 55 -7.13 3.54 -5.24
C LYS A 55 -6.20 3.33 -4.04
N LEU A 56 -6.71 2.85 -2.91
CA LEU A 56 -5.93 2.58 -1.71
C LEU A 56 -4.97 1.40 -1.91
N MET A 57 -5.43 0.30 -2.51
CA MET A 57 -4.62 -0.88 -2.79
C MET A 57 -3.45 -0.53 -3.73
N LYS A 58 -3.70 0.25 -4.78
CA LYS A 58 -2.66 0.79 -5.67
C LYS A 58 -1.68 1.69 -4.93
N LYS A 59 -2.18 2.63 -4.11
CA LYS A 59 -1.33 3.61 -3.41
C LYS A 59 -0.44 2.97 -2.34
N LYS A 60 -1.01 2.09 -1.51
CA LYS A 60 -0.32 1.51 -0.35
C LYS A 60 0.53 0.30 -0.72
N TYR A 61 -0.01 -0.59 -1.54
CA TYR A 61 0.58 -1.90 -1.79
C TYR A 61 1.09 -2.07 -3.21
N ALA A 62 1.00 -1.01 -4.03
CA ALA A 62 1.35 -1.04 -5.45
C ALA A 62 0.59 -2.13 -6.24
N GLN A 63 -0.55 -2.60 -5.74
CA GLN A 63 -1.40 -3.60 -6.38
C GLN A 63 -1.97 -2.99 -7.67
N VAL A 64 -1.49 -3.48 -8.81
CA VAL A 64 -1.91 -3.09 -10.15
C VAL A 64 -1.98 -4.34 -11.00
N GLU A 65 -3.03 -4.44 -11.82
CA GLU A 65 -3.29 -5.61 -12.68
C GLU A 65 -2.18 -5.81 -13.72
N LYS A 66 -1.75 -4.72 -14.37
CA LYS A 66 -0.64 -4.71 -15.32
C LYS A 66 0.45 -3.79 -14.82
N PRO A 67 1.47 -4.32 -14.12
CA PRO A 67 2.68 -3.58 -13.85
C PRO A 67 3.28 -3.09 -15.17
N ARG A 68 3.68 -1.82 -15.25
CA ARG A 68 4.54 -1.37 -16.33
C ARG A 68 5.83 -2.18 -16.21
N THR A 69 6.05 -3.11 -17.12
CA THR A 69 7.36 -3.72 -17.32
C THR A 69 8.25 -2.56 -17.68
N LYS A 70 9.15 -2.18 -16.77
CA LYS A 70 10.34 -1.49 -17.25
C LYS A 70 10.97 -2.55 -18.14
N THR A 71 10.85 -2.40 -19.46
CA THR A 71 11.89 -2.88 -20.36
C THR A 71 13.15 -2.47 -19.63
N THR A 72 13.96 -3.44 -19.21
CA THR A 72 15.34 -3.16 -18.86
C THR A 72 15.83 -2.36 -20.05
N ALA A 73 15.83 -1.03 -19.92
CA ALA A 73 16.56 -0.22 -20.85
C ALA A 73 17.93 -0.85 -20.77
N ALA A 74 18.35 -1.47 -21.89
CA ALA A 74 19.74 -1.89 -22.04
C ALA A 74 20.56 -0.76 -21.43
N PRO A 75 21.52 -1.07 -20.53
CA PRO A 75 22.28 -0.04 -19.86
C PRO A 75 22.66 0.99 -20.91
N LYS A 76 22.17 2.23 -20.76
CA LYS A 76 22.51 3.27 -21.72
C LYS A 76 24.00 3.50 -21.47
N VAL A 77 24.82 2.78 -22.23
CA VAL A 77 26.26 2.98 -22.29
C VAL A 77 26.42 4.35 -22.93
N GLU A 78 26.48 5.37 -22.09
CA GLU A 78 26.97 6.67 -22.52
C GLU A 78 28.49 6.54 -22.53
N VAL A 79 29.05 6.31 -23.72
CA VAL A 79 30.49 6.35 -23.93
C VAL A 79 30.92 7.79 -23.72
N VAL A 80 31.45 8.11 -22.55
CA VAL A 80 32.12 9.37 -22.27
C VAL A 80 33.57 9.03 -21.98
N HIS A 81 34.45 9.30 -22.95
CA HIS A 81 35.91 9.09 -22.88
C HIS A 81 36.34 7.73 -22.30
N GLU A 82 36.40 6.70 -23.14
CA GLU A 82 37.19 5.46 -22.95
C GLU A 82 37.05 4.72 -21.60
N VAL A 83 35.98 4.98 -20.84
CA VAL A 83 35.66 4.27 -19.59
C VAL A 83 34.20 3.86 -19.63
N GLU A 84 33.96 2.55 -19.56
CA GLU A 84 32.63 1.96 -19.50
C GLU A 84 32.00 2.25 -18.12
N VAL A 85 31.23 3.34 -18.01
CA VAL A 85 30.53 3.69 -16.76
C VAL A 85 29.18 2.96 -16.71
N VAL A 86 29.13 1.85 -15.96
CA VAL A 86 27.87 1.17 -15.62
C VAL A 86 26.99 2.15 -14.83
N ARG A 87 25.80 2.46 -15.35
CA ARG A 87 24.84 3.34 -14.65
C ARG A 87 24.55 2.81 -13.26
N GLU A 88 24.88 3.61 -12.25
CA GLU A 88 24.65 3.33 -10.84
C GLU A 88 23.19 2.95 -10.60
N VAL A 89 22.99 1.80 -9.96
CA VAL A 89 21.70 1.45 -9.36
C VAL A 89 21.38 2.54 -8.36
N SER A 90 20.41 3.39 -8.67
CA SER A 90 20.07 4.55 -7.84
C SER A 90 19.99 4.13 -6.37
N ASN A 91 20.84 4.74 -5.53
CA ASN A 91 21.03 4.45 -4.11
C ASN A 91 19.85 4.98 -3.26
N SER A 92 18.63 4.69 -3.73
CA SER A 92 17.40 5.25 -3.19
C SER A 92 16.92 4.40 -2.03
N ARG A 93 16.64 5.06 -0.90
CA ARG A 93 15.96 4.45 0.26
C ARG A 93 14.50 4.06 -0.04
N ALA A 94 14.00 4.40 -1.23
CA ALA A 94 12.64 4.10 -1.63
C ALA A 94 12.50 2.63 -2.06
N ILE A 95 11.69 1.88 -1.30
CA ILE A 95 11.32 0.51 -1.67
C ILE A 95 10.53 0.56 -2.98
N SER A 96 10.98 -0.20 -3.98
CA SER A 96 10.38 -0.24 -5.30
C SER A 96 8.95 -0.82 -5.26
N SER A 97 8.14 -0.43 -6.24
CA SER A 97 6.77 -0.93 -6.36
C SER A 97 6.69 -2.44 -6.59
N SER A 98 7.67 -3.05 -7.28
CA SER A 98 7.72 -4.51 -7.45
C SER A 98 7.91 -5.21 -6.12
N VAL A 99 8.90 -4.77 -5.34
CA VAL A 99 9.19 -5.33 -4.02
C VAL A 99 7.99 -5.16 -3.08
N ARG A 100 7.31 -4.00 -3.09
CA ARG A 100 6.09 -3.82 -2.27
C ARG A 100 4.97 -4.81 -2.62
N ARG A 101 4.78 -5.14 -3.90
CA ARG A 101 3.77 -6.13 -4.33
C ARG A 101 4.15 -7.53 -3.86
N GLU A 102 5.39 -7.93 -4.07
CA GLU A 102 5.88 -9.26 -3.69
C GLU A 102 5.84 -9.45 -2.17
N VAL A 103 6.24 -8.44 -1.40
CA VAL A 103 6.10 -8.45 0.06
C VAL A 103 4.63 -8.51 0.48
N PHE A 104 3.74 -7.77 -0.18
CA PHE A 104 2.30 -7.83 0.11
C PHE A 104 1.73 -9.24 -0.08
N ILE A 105 2.07 -9.90 -1.21
CA ILE A 105 1.61 -11.26 -1.52
C ILE A 105 2.15 -12.24 -0.48
N ARG A 106 3.45 -12.18 -0.18
CA ARG A 106 4.10 -13.02 0.83
C ARG A 106 3.43 -12.88 2.20
N ASP A 107 3.15 -11.64 2.61
CA ASP A 107 2.67 -11.35 3.95
C ASP A 107 1.13 -11.39 4.07
N GLY A 108 0.41 -11.53 2.95
CA GLY A 108 -1.05 -11.47 2.89
C GLY A 108 -1.63 -10.12 3.32
N GLY A 109 -0.87 -9.04 3.16
CA GLY A 109 -1.22 -7.71 3.66
C GLY A 109 -1.34 -7.59 5.18
N ARG A 110 -0.73 -8.52 5.93
CA ARG A 110 -0.78 -8.58 7.40
C ARG A 110 0.59 -8.36 8.02
N CYS A 111 0.61 -7.74 9.19
CA CYS A 111 1.83 -7.56 9.98
C CYS A 111 2.62 -8.87 10.14
N THR A 112 3.94 -8.82 9.96
CA THR A 112 4.85 -9.97 10.14
C THR A 112 5.46 -10.04 11.54
N PHE A 113 5.17 -9.08 12.42
CA PHE A 113 5.65 -9.11 13.80
C PHE A 113 5.09 -10.34 14.53
N VAL A 114 5.98 -11.09 15.17
CA VAL A 114 5.65 -12.25 16.01
C VAL A 114 6.04 -11.90 17.43
N GLY A 115 5.06 -11.94 18.33
CA GLY A 115 5.25 -11.77 19.77
C GLY A 115 4.97 -13.07 20.52
N THR A 116 4.86 -12.96 21.84
CA THR A 116 4.57 -14.08 22.75
C THR A 116 3.27 -14.83 22.43
N HIS A 117 2.27 -14.12 21.90
CA HIS A 117 0.97 -14.68 21.51
C HIS A 117 0.89 -15.07 20.02
N GLY A 118 2.04 -15.19 19.35
CA GLY A 118 2.12 -15.50 17.93
C GLY A 118 2.09 -14.26 17.03
N ARG A 119 1.66 -14.45 15.78
CA ARG A 119 1.74 -13.43 14.74
C ARG A 119 0.68 -12.35 14.91
N CYS A 120 1.07 -11.08 14.76
CA CYS A 120 0.14 -9.97 14.77
C CYS A 120 -0.86 -10.03 13.59
N HIS A 121 -2.16 -10.02 13.87
CA HIS A 121 -3.23 -10.06 12.85
C HIS A 121 -3.63 -8.69 12.29
N ALA A 122 -2.85 -7.63 12.56
CA ALA A 122 -3.18 -6.31 12.07
C ALA A 122 -3.11 -6.22 10.54
N ILE A 123 -4.14 -5.60 9.95
CA ILE A 123 -4.24 -5.25 8.52
C ILE A 123 -4.26 -3.74 8.28
N ARG A 124 -4.43 -2.95 9.35
CA ARG A 124 -4.45 -1.48 9.31
C ARG A 124 -3.11 -0.90 9.72
N PHE A 125 -2.76 0.24 9.15
CA PHE A 125 -1.51 0.96 9.41
C PHE A 125 -0.24 0.13 9.15
N ILE A 126 -0.26 -0.72 8.12
CA ILE A 126 0.93 -1.50 7.73
C ILE A 126 1.91 -0.63 6.96
N GLU A 127 3.19 -0.74 7.33
CA GLU A 127 4.33 -0.07 6.72
C GLU A 127 5.43 -1.03 6.33
N TYR A 128 6.15 -0.65 5.28
CA TYR A 128 7.27 -1.42 4.77
C TYR A 128 8.58 -0.86 5.33
N HIS A 129 9.37 -1.72 5.95
CA HIS A 129 10.64 -1.37 6.57
C HIS A 129 11.76 -2.24 6.03
N HIS A 130 12.97 -1.68 5.99
CA HIS A 130 14.17 -2.46 5.74
C HIS A 130 14.57 -3.18 7.03
N ARG A 131 14.86 -4.48 6.94
CA ARG A 131 15.35 -5.29 8.07
C ARG A 131 16.74 -4.84 8.51
N VAL A 132 17.60 -4.56 7.55
CA VAL A 132 18.94 -4.03 7.78
C VAL A 132 18.91 -2.55 7.45
N ALA A 133 19.49 -1.73 8.31
CA ALA A 133 19.62 -0.31 8.03
C ALA A 133 20.37 -0.13 6.72
N TRP A 134 19.78 0.63 5.79
CA TRP A 134 20.36 0.90 4.48
C TRP A 134 21.82 1.43 4.57
N ARG A 135 22.18 2.10 5.69
CA ARG A 135 23.50 2.65 5.96
C ARG A 135 24.57 1.60 6.35
N LEU A 136 24.17 0.43 6.83
CA LEU A 136 25.09 -0.62 7.28
C LEU A 136 25.51 -1.59 6.16
N VAL A 137 24.87 -1.49 4.98
CA VAL A 137 25.23 -2.29 3.80
C VAL A 137 26.18 -1.48 2.93
N VAL A 138 27.40 -1.29 3.41
CA VAL A 138 28.56 -0.79 2.63
C VAL A 138 29.57 -1.92 2.51
N SER A 139 29.23 -2.97 1.77
CA SER A 139 30.14 -4.09 1.46
C SER A 139 30.49 -4.04 -0.02
N PRO A 140 31.77 -4.02 -0.48
CA PRO A 140 32.17 -3.64 -1.85
C PRO A 140 31.63 -4.49 -3.02
N HIS A 141 30.87 -5.57 -2.77
CA HIS A 141 30.43 -6.55 -3.78
C HIS A 141 28.96 -6.41 -4.21
N TRP A 142 28.28 -5.33 -3.85
CA TRP A 142 26.84 -5.10 -4.05
C TRP A 142 26.49 -4.64 -5.47
N ARG A 143 26.49 -5.59 -6.42
CA ARG A 143 25.82 -5.43 -7.72
C ARG A 143 24.29 -5.57 -7.63
N THR A 144 23.74 -5.93 -6.46
CA THR A 144 22.31 -6.10 -6.23
C THR A 144 21.77 -5.02 -5.29
N SER A 145 20.66 -4.41 -5.69
CA SER A 145 19.98 -3.38 -4.90
C SER A 145 19.64 -3.89 -3.49
N PRO A 146 19.86 -3.09 -2.42
CA PRO A 146 19.61 -3.51 -1.03
C PRO A 146 18.10 -3.74 -0.73
N CYS A 147 17.22 -3.40 -1.66
CA CYS A 147 15.78 -3.57 -1.57
C CYS A 147 15.34 -4.85 -2.29
N THR A 148 15.44 -6.00 -1.63
CA THR A 148 14.87 -7.28 -2.10
C THR A 148 13.66 -7.66 -1.25
N VAL A 149 12.82 -8.58 -1.71
CA VAL A 149 11.66 -9.04 -0.92
C VAL A 149 12.09 -9.55 0.46
N GLY A 150 13.20 -10.27 0.53
CA GLY A 150 13.75 -10.82 1.77
C GLY A 150 14.24 -9.74 2.75
N SER A 151 14.75 -8.61 2.24
CA SER A 151 15.25 -7.51 3.08
C SER A 151 14.16 -6.56 3.58
N ILE A 152 12.92 -6.71 3.11
CA ILE A 152 11.77 -5.87 3.51
C ILE A 152 10.77 -6.64 4.40
N THR A 153 10.30 -5.99 5.47
CA THR A 153 9.22 -6.47 6.34
C THR A 153 8.01 -5.55 6.28
N SER A 154 6.83 -6.11 6.51
CA SER A 154 5.61 -5.35 6.70
C SER A 154 5.19 -5.37 8.18
N THR A 155 5.22 -4.23 8.85
CA THR A 155 4.86 -4.15 10.27
C THR A 155 3.82 -3.06 10.51
N LYS A 156 3.04 -3.21 11.59
CA LYS A 156 2.06 -2.21 11.99
C LYS A 156 2.78 -0.98 12.55
N ARG A 157 2.45 0.22 12.06
CA ARG A 157 2.83 1.48 12.70
C ARG A 157 2.23 1.49 14.11
N SER A 158 3.07 1.36 15.13
CA SER A 158 2.71 1.70 16.50
C SER A 158 2.78 3.22 16.63
N SER A 159 1.76 3.85 17.24
CA SER A 159 1.79 5.27 17.62
C SER A 159 2.86 5.58 18.69
N THR A 160 3.50 4.55 19.20
CA THR A 160 4.60 4.61 20.16
C THR A 160 5.78 3.90 19.52
N SER A 161 6.90 4.60 19.36
CA SER A 161 8.19 4.05 18.97
C SER A 161 8.42 2.73 19.72
N ALA A 162 8.31 1.58 19.04
CA ALA A 162 8.74 0.31 19.60
C ALA A 162 10.27 0.31 19.56
N ARG A 163 10.85 1.04 20.52
CA ARG A 163 12.24 0.91 20.94
C ARG A 163 12.38 -0.40 21.70
N HIS A 164 13.34 -1.22 21.27
CA HIS A 164 13.93 -2.39 21.95
C HIS A 164 12.95 -3.58 22.15
N ILE A 165 13.34 -4.84 22.00
CA ILE A 165 14.63 -5.55 22.18
C ILE A 165 14.77 -6.57 21.05
#